data_AF-A0A953FNV0-F1
#
_entry.id   AF-A0A953FNV0-F1
#
_cell.length_a   1.000
_cell.length_b   1.000
_cell.length_c   1.000
_cell.angle_alpha   90.00
_cell.angle_beta   90.00
_cell.angle_gamma   90.00
#
_symmetry.space_group_name_H-M   'P 1'
#
loop_
_entity.id
_entity.type
_entity.pdbx_description
1 polymer ?
#
loop_
_entity_poly.entity_id
_entity_poly.type
_entity_poly.pdbx_seq_one_letter_code
_entity_poly.pdbx_strand_id
1 'polypeptide(L)'
;HIANSGAVSRFPEARLDMVRLGIGLHGVGVDERETRQLMPVATLRTVIAQLRTVAPGESVSYGRRFIAQRETRIATLPIGYADGLARRLGNAVGKVWINDKAAPFVGTICMDMCMVDVTDIPVDIDDEVIVFGPEHPVQKYARDLGTIPYEALTSISPRVRRVYVQG
;
A
#
# COMPACT_ATOMS: atom_id res chain seq x y z
N HIS A 1 -17.76 17.76 23.45
CA HIS A 1 -17.11 17.03 22.34
C HIS A 1 -16.78 15.60 22.77
N ILE A 2 -17.59 14.60 22.38
CA ILE A 2 -17.35 13.17 22.73
C ILE A 2 -17.28 12.26 21.51
N ALA A 3 -17.91 12.62 20.39
CA ALA A 3 -17.97 11.78 19.20
C ALA A 3 -16.66 11.81 18.37
N ASN A 4 -16.04 10.65 18.19
CA ASN A 4 -14.99 10.42 17.18
C ASN A 4 -15.61 10.12 15.79
N SER A 5 -14.79 9.90 14.74
CA SER A 5 -15.29 9.59 13.38
C SER A 5 -16.43 8.56 13.37
N GLY A 6 -16.27 7.45 14.11
CA GLY A 6 -17.28 6.40 14.11
C GLY A 6 -18.52 6.73 14.93
N ALA A 7 -18.36 7.46 16.03
CA ALA A 7 -19.50 7.91 16.84
C ALA A 7 -20.34 8.97 16.12
N VAL A 8 -19.73 9.82 15.28
CA VAL A 8 -20.47 10.78 14.44
C VAL A 8 -21.47 10.05 13.55
N SER A 9 -21.07 8.90 12.99
CA SER A 9 -21.90 8.09 12.11
C SER A 9 -22.97 7.30 12.87
N ARG A 10 -22.55 6.59 13.93
CA ARG A 10 -23.39 5.61 14.64
C ARG A 10 -24.32 6.20 15.70
N PHE A 11 -23.98 7.36 16.27
CA PHE A 11 -24.69 7.96 17.39
C PHE A 11 -24.94 9.46 17.14
N PRO A 12 -25.91 9.82 16.29
CA PRO A 12 -26.24 11.23 16.00
C PRO A 12 -26.50 12.09 17.24
N GLU A 13 -27.07 11.49 18.29
CA GLU A 13 -27.34 12.10 19.60
C GLU A 13 -26.06 12.47 20.38
N ALA A 14 -24.93 11.81 20.10
CA ALA A 14 -23.66 12.03 20.78
C ALA A 14 -22.80 13.15 20.14
N ARG A 15 -23.30 13.80 19.08
CA ARG A 15 -22.59 14.88 18.38
C ARG A 15 -22.46 16.15 19.23
N LEU A 16 -23.43 16.41 20.11
CA LEU A 16 -23.48 17.59 21.00
C LEU A 16 -23.11 18.87 20.22
N ASP A 17 -22.37 19.80 20.82
CA ASP A 17 -21.95 21.05 20.17
C ASP A 17 -20.76 20.89 19.20
N MET A 18 -20.01 19.79 19.28
CA MET A 18 -18.81 19.56 18.46
C MET A 18 -18.42 18.09 18.39
N VAL A 19 -17.85 17.68 17.24
CA VAL A 19 -17.34 16.32 16.95
C VAL A 19 -15.83 16.32 16.63
N ARG A 20 -15.13 15.19 16.82
CA ARG A 20 -13.70 15.01 16.42
C ARG A 20 -13.55 13.95 15.36
N LEU A 21 -13.45 14.43 14.12
CA LEU A 21 -13.12 13.58 13.00
C LEU A 21 -11.61 13.33 12.98
N GLY A 22 -11.25 12.05 12.98
CA GLY A 22 -9.89 11.56 12.74
C GLY A 22 -9.84 10.91 11.36
N ILE A 23 -9.85 9.57 11.29
CA ILE A 23 -9.74 8.85 10.02
C ILE A 23 -10.87 9.10 9.01
N GLY A 24 -12.02 9.62 9.45
CA GLY A 24 -13.07 10.05 8.53
C GLY A 24 -12.60 11.17 7.60
N LEU A 25 -11.71 12.07 8.09
CA LEU A 25 -11.07 13.10 7.26
C LEU A 25 -10.10 12.50 6.22
N HIS A 26 -9.68 11.25 6.41
CA HIS A 26 -8.78 10.54 5.51
C HIS A 26 -9.52 9.60 4.54
N GLY A 27 -10.85 9.69 4.48
CA GLY A 27 -11.64 8.89 3.54
C GLY A 27 -11.92 7.46 4.01
N VAL A 28 -11.89 7.20 5.32
CA VAL A 28 -12.18 5.88 5.89
C VAL A 28 -13.39 5.96 6.82
N GLY A 29 -14.46 5.24 6.46
CA GLY A 29 -15.68 5.12 7.26
C GLY A 29 -15.62 3.95 8.25
N VAL A 30 -16.68 3.78 9.04
CA VAL A 30 -16.83 2.66 9.99
C VAL A 30 -17.09 1.33 9.29
N ASP A 31 -17.57 1.37 8.06
CA ASP A 31 -17.83 0.23 7.20
C ASP A 31 -17.61 0.60 5.72
N GLU A 32 -17.77 -0.37 4.82
CA GLU A 32 -17.59 -0.16 3.38
C GLU A 32 -18.63 0.78 2.77
N ARG A 33 -19.86 0.80 3.30
CA ARG A 33 -20.95 1.63 2.78
C ARG A 33 -20.68 3.10 3.05
N GLU A 34 -20.23 3.43 4.25
CA GLU A 34 -19.81 4.78 4.62
C GLU A 34 -18.51 5.16 3.90
N THR A 35 -17.54 4.25 3.82
CA THR A 35 -16.28 4.51 3.11
C THR A 35 -16.53 4.94 1.66
N ARG A 36 -17.49 4.34 0.95
CA ARG A 36 -17.86 4.71 -0.43
C ARG A 36 -18.46 6.12 -0.57
N GLN A 37 -18.90 6.73 0.52
CA GLN A 37 -19.42 8.11 0.56
C GLN A 37 -18.33 9.12 0.91
N LEU A 38 -17.13 8.65 1.25
CA LEU A 38 -15.99 9.50 1.58
C LEU A 38 -14.96 9.45 0.45
N MET A 39 -14.20 10.53 0.32
CA MET A 39 -13.12 10.62 -0.66
C MET A 39 -11.79 10.22 -0.02
N PRO A 40 -11.10 9.18 -0.50
CA PRO A 40 -9.73 8.88 -0.11
C PRO A 40 -8.81 10.07 -0.43
N VAL A 41 -7.98 10.49 0.53
CA VAL A 41 -7.16 11.70 0.40
C VAL A 41 -5.67 11.43 0.17
N ALA A 42 -5.27 10.16 0.13
CA ALA A 42 -3.87 9.76 0.07
C ALA A 42 -3.64 8.62 -0.92
N THR A 43 -2.62 8.79 -1.76
CA THR A 43 -2.06 7.75 -2.62
C THR A 43 -0.59 7.60 -2.27
N LEU A 44 -0.17 6.36 -1.99
CA LEU A 44 1.24 6.01 -1.91
C LEU A 44 1.62 5.31 -3.22
N ARG A 45 2.52 5.94 -3.96
CA ARG A 45 3.03 5.45 -5.23
C ARG A 45 4.54 5.54 -5.31
N THR A 46 5.10 4.73 -6.19
CA THR A 46 6.52 4.68 -6.56
C THR A 46 6.63 4.40 -8.05
N VAL A 47 7.83 4.10 -8.54
CA VAL A 47 8.10 3.74 -9.93
C VAL A 47 8.90 2.45 -10.02
N ILE A 48 8.94 1.84 -11.21
CA ILE A 48 9.89 0.75 -11.49
C ILE A 48 11.27 1.35 -11.72
N ALA A 49 12.21 1.09 -10.81
CA ALA A 49 13.60 1.56 -10.94
C ALA A 49 14.49 0.61 -11.76
N GLN A 50 14.16 -0.69 -11.76
CA GLN A 50 14.92 -1.69 -12.51
C GLN A 50 14.03 -2.89 -12.86
N LEU A 51 14.29 -3.50 -14.01
CA LEU A 51 13.73 -4.78 -14.42
C LEU A 51 14.85 -5.80 -14.61
N ARG A 52 14.65 -7.01 -14.11
CA ARG A 52 15.55 -8.15 -14.31
C ARG A 52 14.76 -9.41 -14.60
N THR A 53 15.24 -10.21 -15.54
CA THR A 53 14.75 -11.58 -15.74
C THR A 53 15.59 -12.52 -14.91
N VAL A 54 14.94 -13.43 -14.17
CA VAL A 54 15.59 -14.49 -13.41
C VAL A 54 15.17 -15.86 -13.95
N ALA A 55 16.14 -16.76 -14.05
CA ALA A 55 15.94 -18.12 -14.53
C ALA A 55 15.33 -19.01 -13.44
N PRO A 56 14.68 -20.13 -13.80
CA PRO A 56 14.23 -21.13 -12.83
C PRO A 56 15.37 -21.58 -11.90
N GLY A 57 15.11 -21.64 -10.60
CA GLY A 57 16.08 -22.00 -9.56
C GLY A 57 16.89 -20.82 -9.00
N GLU A 58 16.88 -19.66 -9.64
CA GLU A 58 17.47 -18.44 -9.09
C GLU A 58 16.61 -17.88 -7.96
N SER A 59 17.27 -17.21 -7.00
CA SER A 59 16.60 -16.63 -5.83
C SER A 59 16.69 -15.12 -5.80
N VAL A 60 15.67 -14.48 -5.23
CA VAL A 60 15.58 -13.01 -5.12
C VAL A 60 15.54 -12.59 -3.65
N SER A 61 16.19 -11.47 -3.34
CA SER A 61 16.26 -10.88 -1.99
C SER A 61 17.05 -11.68 -0.95
N TYR A 62 17.09 -11.16 0.27
CA TYR A 62 17.72 -11.78 1.43
C TYR A 62 17.05 -13.08 1.84
N GLY A 63 17.87 -14.01 2.32
CA GLY A 63 17.43 -15.29 2.87
C GLY A 63 16.86 -16.26 1.84
N ARG A 64 16.99 -15.95 0.54
CA ARG A 64 16.51 -16.79 -0.58
C ARG A 64 15.05 -17.22 -0.41
N ARG A 65 14.22 -16.34 0.16
CA ARG A 65 12.81 -16.64 0.50
C ARG A 65 11.95 -16.87 -0.74
N PHE A 66 12.34 -16.27 -1.86
CA PHE A 66 11.77 -16.52 -3.17
C PHE A 66 12.77 -17.30 -4.04
N ILE A 67 12.29 -18.34 -4.70
CA ILE A 67 13.01 -19.12 -5.70
C ILE A 67 12.10 -19.23 -6.93
N ALA A 68 12.59 -18.74 -8.07
CA ALA A 68 11.85 -18.74 -9.32
C ALA A 68 11.56 -20.17 -9.78
N GLN A 69 10.27 -20.47 -10.06
CA GLN A 69 9.84 -21.78 -10.56
C GLN A 69 9.82 -21.84 -12.09
N ARG A 70 9.82 -20.67 -12.73
CA ARG A 70 9.88 -20.47 -14.18
C ARG A 70 10.75 -19.23 -14.46
N GLU A 71 11.01 -18.96 -15.73
CA GLU A 71 11.52 -17.64 -16.11
C GLU A 71 10.58 -16.57 -15.58
N THR A 72 11.10 -15.68 -14.73
CA THR A 72 10.31 -14.70 -13.97
C THR A 72 10.90 -13.32 -14.18
N ARG A 73 10.06 -12.33 -14.47
CA ARG A 73 10.46 -10.93 -14.58
C ARG A 73 10.22 -10.22 -13.26
N ILE A 74 11.27 -9.65 -12.69
CA ILE A 74 11.25 -8.98 -11.39
C ILE A 74 11.46 -7.48 -11.59
N ALA A 75 10.54 -6.69 -11.03
CA ALA A 75 10.69 -5.25 -10.91
C ALA A 75 11.23 -4.89 -9.52
N THR A 76 12.22 -4.01 -9.48
CA THR A 76 12.73 -3.40 -8.26
C THR A 76 12.09 -2.03 -8.09
N LEU A 77 11.52 -1.79 -6.91
CA LEU A 77 10.86 -0.55 -6.54
C LEU A 77 11.70 0.20 -5.49
N PRO A 78 11.95 1.51 -5.64
CA PRO A 78 12.73 2.32 -4.70
C PRO A 78 11.88 2.75 -3.50
N ILE A 79 11.31 1.77 -2.81
CA ILE A 79 10.57 1.94 -1.56
C ILE A 79 10.78 0.71 -0.69
N GLY A 80 11.09 0.91 0.58
CA GLY A 80 11.36 -0.16 1.53
C GLY A 80 10.76 0.09 2.90
N TYR A 81 11.23 -0.65 3.89
CA TYR A 81 10.68 -0.54 5.25
C TYR A 81 11.06 0.75 5.97
N ALA A 82 12.14 1.43 5.57
CA ALA A 82 12.49 2.73 6.11
C ALA A 82 11.53 3.85 5.63
N ASP A 83 10.77 3.58 4.58
CA ASP A 83 9.76 4.47 4.01
C ASP A 83 8.36 4.22 4.59
N GLY A 84 8.18 3.11 5.31
CA GLY A 84 6.93 2.75 5.98
C GLY A 84 6.27 1.46 5.49
N LEU A 85 6.87 0.74 4.54
CA LEU A 85 6.40 -0.61 4.17
C LEU A 85 6.73 -1.60 5.28
N ALA A 86 5.77 -2.45 5.67
CA ALA A 86 6.08 -3.47 6.66
C ALA A 86 6.89 -4.61 6.03
N ARG A 87 7.98 -5.03 6.70
CA ARG A 87 8.79 -6.19 6.27
C ARG A 87 7.99 -7.47 6.02
N ARG A 88 6.87 -7.64 6.72
CA ARG A 88 5.99 -8.82 6.62
C ARG A 88 5.20 -8.90 5.31
N LEU A 89 5.11 -7.82 4.53
CA LEU A 89 4.46 -7.83 3.21
C LEU A 89 5.24 -8.62 2.17
N GLY A 90 6.54 -8.85 2.40
CA GLY A 90 7.37 -9.61 1.48
C GLY A 90 6.86 -11.04 1.27
N ASN A 91 7.31 -11.64 0.18
CA ASN A 91 7.11 -13.06 -0.12
C ASN A 91 5.63 -13.45 -0.28
N ALA A 92 4.97 -12.75 -1.19
CA ALA A 92 3.58 -12.92 -1.62
C ALA A 92 2.50 -12.64 -0.57
N VAL A 93 2.87 -12.08 0.60
CA VAL A 93 1.89 -11.65 1.60
C VAL A 93 1.15 -10.39 1.13
N GLY A 94 1.89 -9.43 0.58
CA GLY A 94 1.35 -8.22 -0.01
C GLY A 94 1.55 -8.14 -1.53
N LYS A 95 0.99 -7.09 -2.10
CA LYS A 95 1.13 -6.74 -3.52
C LYS A 95 1.09 -5.24 -3.71
N VAL A 96 1.57 -4.81 -4.86
CA VAL A 96 1.35 -3.48 -5.43
C VAL A 96 0.52 -3.61 -6.69
N TRP A 97 0.18 -2.48 -7.30
CA TRP A 97 -0.62 -2.43 -8.51
C TRP A 97 0.11 -1.65 -9.60
N ILE A 98 0.14 -2.23 -10.80
CA ILE A 98 0.80 -1.66 -11.98
C ILE A 98 -0.14 -1.92 -13.15
N ASN A 99 -0.57 -0.86 -13.85
CA ASN A 99 -1.55 -0.95 -14.95
C ASN A 99 -2.80 -1.78 -14.55
N ASP A 100 -3.38 -1.47 -13.38
CA ASP A 100 -4.52 -2.17 -12.74
C ASP A 100 -4.32 -3.68 -12.44
N LYS A 101 -3.11 -4.21 -12.63
CA LYS A 101 -2.76 -5.59 -12.34
C LYS A 101 -2.00 -5.68 -11.03
N ALA A 102 -2.36 -6.66 -10.21
CA ALA A 102 -1.67 -6.93 -8.96
C ALA A 102 -0.30 -7.59 -9.22
N ALA A 103 0.76 -6.97 -8.72
CA ALA A 103 2.12 -7.49 -8.72
C ALA A 103 2.52 -7.89 -7.29
N PRO A 104 2.59 -9.20 -6.96
CA PRO A 104 2.91 -9.65 -5.61
C PRO A 104 4.37 -9.36 -5.25
N PHE A 105 4.66 -9.04 -3.98
CA PHE A 105 6.03 -8.89 -3.52
C PHE A 105 6.78 -10.22 -3.57
N VAL A 106 8.05 -10.20 -4.01
CA VAL A 106 8.94 -11.36 -3.98
C VAL A 106 10.07 -11.16 -2.98
N GLY A 107 10.39 -12.23 -2.25
CA GLY A 107 11.45 -12.19 -1.25
C GLY A 107 11.15 -11.24 -0.09
N THR A 108 12.18 -10.68 0.54
CA THR A 108 12.03 -9.80 1.71
C THR A 108 11.99 -8.33 1.28
N ILE A 109 11.17 -7.51 1.94
CA ILE A 109 11.23 -6.05 1.83
C ILE A 109 12.54 -5.56 2.46
N CYS A 110 13.37 -4.87 1.68
CA CYS A 110 14.65 -4.31 2.12
C CYS A 110 14.45 -2.90 2.70
N MET A 111 15.54 -2.27 3.16
CA MET A 111 15.47 -0.97 3.84
C MET A 111 14.88 0.10 2.93
N ASP A 112 15.39 0.20 1.70
CA ASP A 112 15.08 1.28 0.76
C ASP A 112 14.49 0.76 -0.57
N MET A 113 14.31 -0.56 -0.70
CA MET A 113 13.77 -1.18 -1.90
C MET A 113 12.96 -2.44 -1.62
N CYS A 114 12.12 -2.81 -2.57
CA CYS A 114 11.44 -4.09 -2.60
C CYS A 114 11.34 -4.60 -4.04
N MET A 115 11.00 -5.88 -4.18
CA MET A 115 10.89 -6.53 -5.47
C MET A 115 9.51 -7.11 -5.63
N VAL A 116 8.97 -7.05 -6.85
CA VAL A 116 7.66 -7.59 -7.20
C VAL A 116 7.74 -8.42 -8.48
N ASP A 117 6.90 -9.45 -8.57
CA ASP A 117 6.77 -10.27 -9.78
C ASP A 117 5.90 -9.54 -10.80
N VAL A 118 6.46 -9.29 -11.98
CA VAL A 118 5.80 -8.64 -13.12
C VAL A 118 5.84 -9.52 -14.37
N THR A 119 6.00 -10.84 -14.20
CA THR A 119 6.19 -11.77 -15.32
C THR A 119 5.06 -11.71 -16.35
N ASP A 120 3.81 -11.58 -15.88
CA ASP A 120 2.62 -11.55 -16.75
C ASP A 120 2.04 -10.13 -16.89
N ILE A 121 2.83 -9.11 -16.54
CA ILE A 121 2.45 -7.70 -16.59
C ILE A 121 3.40 -6.99 -17.56
N PRO A 122 2.89 -6.47 -18.70
CA PRO A 122 3.71 -5.65 -19.58
C PRO A 122 4.00 -4.32 -18.85
N VAL A 123 5.28 -4.11 -18.56
CA VAL A 123 5.79 -2.96 -17.81
C VAL A 123 7.14 -2.52 -18.33
N ASP A 124 7.46 -1.25 -18.15
CA ASP A 124 8.76 -0.65 -18.44
C ASP A 124 9.33 0.07 -17.21
N ILE A 125 10.62 0.45 -17.30
CA ILE A 125 11.23 1.31 -16.28
C ILE A 125 10.46 2.64 -16.24
N ASP A 126 10.38 3.24 -15.06
CA ASP A 126 9.62 4.46 -14.76
C ASP A 126 8.09 4.32 -14.77
N ASP A 127 7.53 3.14 -15.07
CA ASP A 127 6.10 2.88 -14.91
C ASP A 127 5.65 3.13 -13.46
N GLU A 128 4.49 3.75 -13.33
CA GLU A 128 3.89 4.04 -12.03
C GLU A 128 3.43 2.77 -11.32
N VAL A 129 3.75 2.71 -10.02
CA VAL A 129 3.38 1.60 -9.15
C VAL A 129 2.61 2.13 -7.94
N ILE A 130 1.39 1.66 -7.77
CA ILE A 130 0.51 2.05 -6.67
C ILE A 130 0.60 1.03 -5.54
N VAL A 131 0.96 1.48 -4.33
CA VAL A 131 0.89 0.65 -3.11
C VAL A 131 -0.54 0.70 -2.55
N PHE A 132 -1.09 1.90 -2.42
CA PHE A 132 -2.51 2.13 -2.13
C PHE A 132 -2.94 3.50 -2.70
N GLY A 133 -4.23 3.63 -3.00
CA GLY A 133 -4.85 4.83 -3.57
C GLY A 133 -6.38 4.67 -3.68
N PRO A 134 -7.07 5.56 -4.40
CA PRO A 134 -8.53 5.49 -4.58
C PRO A 134 -9.03 4.15 -5.17
N GLU A 135 -8.36 3.66 -6.21
CA GLU A 135 -8.66 2.40 -6.91
C GLU A 135 -8.26 1.18 -6.07
N HIS A 136 -7.25 1.37 -5.21
CA HIS A 136 -6.62 0.35 -4.38
C HIS A 136 -6.62 0.81 -2.91
N PRO A 137 -7.79 0.82 -2.26
CA PRO A 137 -8.00 1.49 -0.99
C PRO A 137 -7.06 0.98 0.11
N VAL A 138 -6.62 1.88 0.98
CA VAL A 138 -5.71 1.60 2.11
C VAL A 138 -6.24 0.49 3.04
N GLN A 139 -7.56 0.28 3.08
CA GLN A 139 -8.21 -0.82 3.79
C GLN A 139 -7.78 -2.20 3.28
N LYS A 140 -7.60 -2.36 1.96
CA LYS A 140 -7.09 -3.61 1.36
C LYS A 140 -5.63 -3.82 1.75
N TYR A 141 -4.82 -2.78 1.66
CA TYR A 141 -3.42 -2.80 2.08
C TYR A 141 -3.27 -3.12 3.58
N ALA A 142 -4.10 -2.52 4.44
CA ALA A 142 -4.14 -2.81 5.87
C ALA A 142 -4.52 -4.27 6.16
N ARG A 143 -5.44 -4.87 5.38
CA ARG A 143 -5.77 -6.30 5.49
C ARG A 143 -4.62 -7.21 5.09
N ASP A 144 -3.94 -6.92 3.97
CA ASP A 144 -2.74 -7.66 3.55
C ASP A 144 -1.65 -7.54 4.62
N LEU A 145 -1.57 -6.39 5.31
CA LEU A 145 -0.73 -6.19 6.49
C LEU A 145 -1.23 -6.92 7.74
N GLY A 146 -2.48 -7.36 7.85
CA GLY A 146 -3.06 -7.84 9.11
C GLY A 146 -3.17 -6.73 10.18
N THR A 147 -3.51 -5.51 9.78
CA THR A 147 -3.71 -4.36 10.67
C THR A 147 -4.91 -3.49 10.24
N ILE A 148 -5.06 -2.32 10.86
CA ILE A 148 -6.08 -1.32 10.60
C ILE A 148 -5.56 -0.16 9.72
N PRO A 149 -6.46 0.53 9.00
CA PRO A 149 -6.08 1.66 8.14
C PRO A 149 -5.33 2.80 8.85
N TYR A 150 -5.59 3.02 10.14
CA TYR A 150 -4.85 4.02 10.93
C TYR A 150 -3.34 3.74 10.90
N GLU A 151 -2.92 2.52 11.23
CA GLU A 151 -1.50 2.15 11.24
C GLU A 151 -0.89 2.22 9.85
N ALA A 152 -1.62 1.79 8.83
CA ALA A 152 -1.15 1.82 7.44
C ALA A 152 -0.88 3.26 6.95
N LEU A 153 -1.70 4.24 7.36
CA LEU A 153 -1.52 5.64 6.99
C LEU A 153 -0.41 6.30 7.81
N THR A 154 -0.33 6.01 9.11
CA THR A 154 0.61 6.67 10.02
C THR A 154 2.00 6.04 10.01
N SER A 155 2.18 4.84 9.45
CA SER A 155 3.49 4.20 9.31
C SER A 155 4.37 4.83 8.23
N ILE A 156 3.83 5.71 7.38
CA ILE A 156 4.56 6.32 6.28
C ILE A 156 5.58 7.35 6.77
N SER A 157 6.85 7.03 6.53
CA SER A 157 8.01 7.76 7.02
C SER A 157 8.10 9.19 6.49
N PRO A 158 8.79 10.11 7.20
CA PRO A 158 9.16 11.41 6.66
C PRO A 158 10.06 11.35 5.42
N ARG A 159 10.74 10.20 5.16
CA ARG A 159 11.54 9.99 3.93
C ARG A 159 10.70 10.06 2.66
N VAL A 160 9.42 9.67 2.75
CA VAL A 160 8.50 9.74 1.62
C VAL A 160 8.11 11.20 1.37
N ARG A 161 8.43 11.69 0.17
CA ARG A 161 8.04 13.03 -0.28
C ARG A 161 6.52 13.14 -0.32
N ARG A 162 5.98 14.12 0.40
CA ARG A 162 4.55 14.46 0.37
C ARG A 162 4.32 15.54 -0.69
N VAL A 163 3.43 15.24 -1.65
CA VAL A 163 2.99 16.19 -2.67
C VAL A 163 1.51 16.46 -2.42
N TYR A 164 1.20 17.71 -2.10
CA TYR A 164 -0.18 18.15 -1.88
C TYR A 164 -0.73 18.66 -3.20
N VAL A 165 -1.78 18.00 -3.68
CA VAL A 165 -2.53 18.42 -4.86
C VAL A 165 -3.78 19.16 -4.40
N GLN A 166 -4.07 20.30 -5.02
CA GLN A 166 -5.37 20.94 -4.86
C GLN A 166 -6.35 20.22 -5.79
N GLY A 167 -7.42 19.69 -5.19
CA GLY A 167 -8.57 19.17 -5.92
C GLY A 167 -9.55 20.27 -6.28
#